data_AF-A0A2V9RHK1-F1
#
_entry.id   AF-A0A2V9RHK1-F1
#
_cell.length_a   1.000
_cell.length_b   1.000
_cell.length_c   1.000
_cell.angle_alpha   90.00
_cell.angle_beta   90.00
_cell.angle_gamma   90.00
#
_symmetry.space_group_name_H-M   'P 1'
#
loop_
_entity.id
_entity.type
_entity.pdbx_description
1 polymer ?
#
loop_
_entity_poly.entity_id
_entity_poly.type
_entity_poly.pdbx_seq_one_letter_code
_entity_poly.pdbx_strand_id
1 'polypeptide(L)'
;MRDRHNQYRHLSCRSSRALFTMLRPMVGIMNRSLVFIVLVFALTPAIVAGADSDSEVITPLILNVADAPIAFQGSDGRSHLVYELWITNFSSAEAALEKVDVLGDGSIIQSFDSAEIAGRLQPAGLRQSSGVLAKSTQALLFVHIILARGAAVPVQLSHRVSARVDAAPPGHQEVVETGGPVTVDRRPVIRIGPPLQGEGYVSADSCCDATRHTRAALPVNGRVWIAQRFAVDWEQLDKDHRIYSGPREKPESYTIFGKAAIAVSDATVASVTDGLPEQTPGKFPTDISPDAADGNAVILDLGDHRYCMYAHMQPGSIRVRARDKVHRGQVLGLVGNSGNSIAPHLHFQVMDSPSSLASNGLPYEIDNFQVTGKTPGTEAFDEAEAKGAPLTIVPQAGQAVHNALPLDQLVIAFPSIAQ
;
A
#
# COMPACT_ATOMS: atom_id res chain seq x y z
N MET A 1 -0.51 -60.03 16.89
CA MET A 1 -0.70 -60.93 18.04
C MET A 1 -0.83 -60.08 19.31
N ARG A 2 -2.01 -60.14 19.95
CA ARG A 2 -2.43 -59.66 21.30
C ARG A 2 -2.33 -58.15 21.56
N ASP A 3 -3.44 -57.39 21.58
CA ASP A 3 -4.58 -57.31 22.54
C ASP A 3 -4.25 -56.82 23.96
N ARG A 4 -4.80 -55.64 24.30
CA ARG A 4 -5.75 -55.35 25.41
C ARG A 4 -6.04 -53.83 25.40
N HIS A 5 -7.21 -53.34 24.99
CA HIS A 5 -8.47 -53.18 25.73
C HIS A 5 -8.36 -52.46 27.09
N ASN A 6 -8.89 -51.24 27.16
CA ASN A 6 -9.81 -50.85 28.24
C ASN A 6 -10.74 -49.69 27.80
N GLN A 7 -12.01 -50.01 27.55
CA GLN A 7 -13.16 -49.10 27.53
C GLN A 7 -13.83 -49.13 28.90
N TYR A 8 -14.41 -48.01 29.36
CA TYR A 8 -15.61 -47.90 30.23
C TYR A 8 -15.81 -46.39 30.52
N ARG A 9 -16.99 -45.75 30.54
CA ARG A 9 -18.40 -46.16 30.41
C ARG A 9 -19.26 -44.88 30.32
N HIS A 10 -20.35 -44.95 29.57
CA HIS A 10 -21.47 -44.01 29.53
C HIS A 10 -22.09 -43.72 30.91
N LEU A 11 -22.62 -42.50 31.10
CA LEU A 11 -23.81 -42.23 31.90
C LEU A 11 -24.62 -41.07 31.27
N SER A 12 -25.78 -41.44 30.72
CA SER A 12 -26.90 -40.54 30.40
C SER A 12 -27.84 -40.46 31.60
N CYS A 13 -28.45 -39.30 31.89
CA CYS A 13 -29.73 -39.28 32.59
C CYS A 13 -30.59 -38.02 32.29
N ARG A 14 -31.69 -38.28 31.58
CA ARG A 14 -33.07 -37.72 31.63
C ARG A 14 -33.33 -36.53 32.58
N SER A 15 -33.86 -35.42 32.03
CA SER A 15 -35.29 -35.03 31.99
C SER A 15 -35.95 -34.69 33.33
N SER A 16 -36.45 -33.46 33.48
CA SER A 16 -37.69 -33.16 34.21
C SER A 16 -38.28 -31.82 33.75
N ARG A 17 -39.46 -31.90 33.13
CA ARG A 17 -40.43 -30.82 32.97
C ARG A 17 -41.38 -30.88 34.17
N ALA A 18 -41.73 -29.73 34.73
CA ALA A 18 -42.96 -29.44 35.51
C ALA A 18 -43.12 -27.92 35.45
N LEU A 19 -44.07 -27.30 34.74
CA LEU A 19 -45.54 -27.33 34.86
C LEU A 19 -46.00 -27.03 36.30
N PHE A 20 -46.23 -25.76 36.59
CA PHE A 20 -47.14 -25.34 37.66
C PHE A 20 -48.11 -24.28 37.13
N THR A 21 -49.34 -24.46 37.58
CA THR A 21 -50.59 -24.01 36.99
C THR A 21 -51.05 -22.67 37.58
N MET A 22 -51.80 -21.94 36.75
CA MET A 22 -52.75 -20.86 37.01
C MET A 22 -53.06 -20.44 38.46
N LEU A 23 -53.11 -19.11 38.67
CA LEU A 23 -54.16 -18.44 39.45
C LEU A 23 -54.30 -16.96 39.01
N ARG A 24 -55.45 -16.64 38.40
CA ARG A 24 -56.00 -15.27 38.30
C ARG A 24 -56.78 -14.97 39.57
N PRO A 25 -56.90 -13.68 39.95
CA PRO A 25 -58.24 -13.13 40.11
C PRO A 25 -58.42 -11.78 39.42
N MET A 26 -59.69 -11.46 39.23
CA MET A 26 -60.25 -10.36 38.47
C MET A 26 -60.61 -9.15 39.36
N VAL A 27 -60.43 -7.95 38.76
CA VAL A 27 -61.23 -6.71 38.90
C VAL A 27 -61.01 -5.79 40.13
N GLY A 28 -60.77 -4.51 39.81
CA GLY A 28 -60.95 -3.37 40.71
C GLY A 28 -60.44 -2.05 40.11
N ILE A 29 -61.33 -1.28 39.49
CA ILE A 29 -61.13 0.04 38.85
C ILE A 29 -60.73 1.10 39.90
N MET A 30 -59.73 1.95 39.61
CA MET A 30 -59.78 3.34 40.08
C MET A 30 -58.88 4.30 39.28
N ASN A 31 -59.49 5.41 38.88
CA ASN A 31 -59.03 6.49 38.02
C ASN A 31 -58.29 7.55 38.84
N ARG A 32 -57.10 8.01 38.43
CA ARG A 32 -56.48 9.25 38.96
C ARG A 32 -55.73 10.00 37.86
N SER A 33 -56.27 11.16 37.52
CA SER A 33 -55.72 12.18 36.64
C SER A 33 -54.45 12.82 37.21
N LEU A 34 -53.43 13.04 36.38
CA LEU A 34 -52.34 13.98 36.65
C LEU A 34 -52.32 15.07 35.57
N VAL A 35 -52.35 16.31 36.05
CA VAL A 35 -52.35 17.56 35.28
C VAL A 35 -50.91 17.90 34.89
N PHE A 36 -50.65 18.13 33.59
CA PHE A 36 -49.40 18.71 33.11
C PHE A 36 -49.52 20.24 33.04
N ILE A 37 -48.61 20.94 33.73
CA ILE A 37 -48.45 22.40 33.68
C ILE A 37 -47.68 22.76 32.41
N VAL A 38 -48.25 23.60 31.56
CA VAL A 38 -47.57 24.22 30.40
C VAL A 38 -46.97 25.55 30.84
N LEU A 39 -45.64 25.67 30.80
CA LEU A 39 -44.92 26.93 30.94
C LEU A 39 -44.63 27.50 29.54
N VAL A 40 -45.18 28.69 29.25
CA VAL A 40 -44.89 29.45 28.03
C VAL A 40 -43.68 30.35 28.30
N PHE A 41 -42.55 30.07 27.63
CA PHE A 41 -41.46 31.03 27.50
C PHE A 41 -41.49 31.63 26.09
N ALA A 42 -41.65 32.94 26.02
CA ALA A 42 -41.46 33.72 24.80
C ALA A 42 -39.96 33.89 24.54
N LEU A 43 -39.47 33.40 23.40
CA LEU A 43 -38.13 33.66 22.88
C LEU A 43 -38.22 34.16 21.44
N THR A 44 -37.61 35.31 21.20
CA THR A 44 -37.47 36.02 19.92
C THR A 44 -36.72 35.17 18.88
N PRO A 45 -37.02 35.31 17.57
CA PRO A 45 -36.34 34.54 16.53
C PRO A 45 -34.91 35.07 16.33
N ALA A 46 -33.92 34.29 16.75
CA ALA A 46 -32.58 34.39 16.18
C ALA A 46 -32.63 33.77 14.78
N ILE A 47 -32.21 34.53 13.77
CA ILE A 47 -32.01 34.03 12.42
C ILE A 47 -30.83 33.05 12.48
N VAL A 48 -31.12 31.75 12.48
CA VAL A 48 -30.13 30.71 12.20
C VAL A 48 -30.13 30.51 10.69
N ALA A 49 -29.04 30.96 10.07
CA ALA A 49 -28.75 30.70 8.67
C ALA A 49 -28.35 29.22 8.48
N GLY A 50 -28.97 28.56 7.51
CA GLY A 50 -28.44 27.39 6.79
C GLY A 50 -28.31 26.09 7.56
N ALA A 51 -29.42 25.41 7.81
CA ALA A 51 -29.41 23.94 7.87
C ALA A 51 -29.62 23.44 6.43
N ASP A 52 -28.54 23.03 5.75
CA ASP A 52 -28.67 22.22 4.54
C ASP A 52 -29.34 20.88 4.91
N SER A 53 -30.23 20.42 4.06
CA SER A 53 -31.15 19.32 4.33
C SER A 53 -30.47 17.96 4.43
N ASP A 54 -30.49 17.35 5.62
CA ASP A 54 -30.16 15.94 5.86
C ASP A 54 -31.27 15.01 5.33
N SER A 55 -31.44 14.93 4.01
CA SER A 55 -32.25 13.84 3.43
C SER A 55 -31.44 12.55 3.47
N GLU A 56 -32.00 11.50 4.08
CA GLU A 56 -31.39 10.16 4.09
C GLU A 56 -31.31 9.63 2.64
N VAL A 57 -30.10 9.25 2.20
CA VAL A 57 -29.85 8.67 0.86
C VAL A 57 -29.35 7.24 1.01
N ILE A 58 -29.92 6.31 0.24
CA ILE A 58 -29.46 4.92 0.19
C ILE A 58 -28.19 4.86 -0.68
N THR A 59 -27.08 4.37 -0.10
CA THR A 59 -25.76 4.31 -0.76
C THR A 59 -25.32 2.86 -0.99
N PRO A 60 -25.71 2.19 -2.11
CA PRO A 60 -25.31 0.82 -2.42
C PRO A 60 -23.79 0.63 -2.60
N LEU A 61 -23.05 1.68 -2.96
CA LEU A 61 -21.59 1.69 -2.95
C LEU A 61 -21.08 2.61 -1.84
N ILE A 62 -20.33 2.05 -0.90
CA ILE A 62 -19.74 2.81 0.21
C ILE A 62 -18.28 3.10 -0.13
N LEU A 63 -17.90 4.37 -0.07
CA LEU A 63 -16.59 4.89 -0.44
C LEU A 63 -15.83 5.33 0.80
N ASN A 64 -14.61 4.84 0.99
CA ASN A 64 -13.77 5.21 2.13
C ASN A 64 -12.29 5.27 1.75
N VAL A 65 -11.57 6.26 2.27
CA VAL A 65 -10.10 6.29 2.21
C VAL A 65 -9.59 5.98 3.61
N ALA A 66 -8.86 4.87 3.77
CA ALA A 66 -8.37 4.44 5.07
C ALA A 66 -7.15 5.24 5.55
N ASP A 67 -6.29 5.61 4.60
CA ASP A 67 -5.02 6.28 4.86
C ASP A 67 -4.91 7.53 3.98
N ALA A 68 -4.75 8.70 4.61
CA ALA A 68 -4.66 9.96 3.91
C ALA A 68 -3.39 10.01 3.04
N PRO A 69 -3.49 10.45 1.77
CA PRO A 69 -2.31 10.59 0.93
C PRO A 69 -1.43 11.75 1.42
N ILE A 70 -0.12 11.56 1.26
CA ILE A 70 0.89 12.60 1.45
C ILE A 70 1.37 13.02 0.06
N ALA A 71 1.35 14.32 -0.24
CA ALA A 71 1.88 14.82 -1.51
C ALA A 71 3.40 14.80 -1.52
N PHE A 72 4.00 14.33 -2.61
CA PHE A 72 5.46 14.29 -2.79
C PHE A 72 5.87 14.73 -4.19
N GLN A 73 7.14 15.10 -4.37
CA GLN A 73 7.68 15.43 -5.69
C GLN A 73 8.19 14.18 -6.41
N GLY A 74 7.70 13.96 -7.63
CA GLY A 74 8.25 12.95 -8.54
C GLY A 74 9.43 13.49 -9.33
N SER A 75 10.24 12.59 -9.88
CA SER A 75 11.41 12.94 -10.71
C SER A 75 11.07 13.66 -12.02
N ASP A 76 9.79 13.76 -12.37
CA ASP A 76 9.27 14.56 -13.49
C ASP A 76 9.01 16.04 -13.11
N GLY A 77 9.28 16.40 -11.86
CA GLY A 77 9.06 17.74 -11.31
C GLY A 77 7.58 18.10 -11.16
N ARG A 78 6.72 17.09 -10.95
CA ARG A 78 5.30 17.25 -10.61
C ARG A 78 5.03 16.71 -9.21
N SER A 79 3.92 17.16 -8.64
CA SER A 79 3.44 16.65 -7.36
C SER A 79 2.51 15.47 -7.57
N HIS A 80 2.70 14.42 -6.78
CA HIS A 80 1.94 13.19 -6.86
C HIS A 80 1.18 12.94 -5.56
N LEU A 81 0.00 12.32 -5.66
CA LEU A 81 -0.75 11.75 -4.55
C LEU A 81 -1.03 10.29 -4.88
N VAL A 82 -0.73 9.39 -3.95
CA VAL A 82 -0.96 7.94 -4.10
C VAL A 82 -1.64 7.43 -2.84
N TYR A 83 -2.77 6.74 -3.03
CA TYR A 83 -3.59 6.18 -1.97
C TYR A 83 -4.61 5.19 -2.55
N GLU A 84 -5.39 4.59 -1.66
CA GLU A 84 -6.38 3.60 -2.04
C GLU A 84 -7.78 4.03 -1.61
N LEU A 85 -8.71 3.94 -2.56
CA LEU A 85 -10.14 4.11 -2.30
C LEU A 85 -10.76 2.74 -2.08
N TRP A 86 -11.21 2.48 -0.86
CA TRP A 86 -12.07 1.33 -0.56
C TRP A 86 -13.45 1.57 -1.15
N ILE A 87 -13.91 0.61 -1.94
CA ILE A 87 -15.25 0.57 -2.50
C ILE A 87 -15.92 -0.72 -2.01
N THR A 88 -16.97 -0.57 -1.20
CA THR A 88 -17.80 -1.70 -0.76
C THR A 88 -19.07 -1.73 -1.58
N ASN A 89 -19.30 -2.81 -2.32
CA ASN A 89 -20.59 -3.06 -2.95
C ASN A 89 -21.50 -3.77 -1.94
N PHE A 90 -22.34 -3.00 -1.25
CA PHE A 90 -23.29 -3.53 -0.27
C PHE A 90 -24.61 -3.99 -0.92
N SER A 91 -24.72 -3.90 -2.25
CA SER A 91 -25.88 -4.39 -2.98
C SER A 91 -25.88 -5.93 -3.12
N SER A 92 -27.04 -6.47 -3.50
CA SER A 92 -27.22 -7.88 -3.85
C SER A 92 -26.86 -8.21 -5.30
N ALA A 93 -26.31 -7.25 -6.05
CA ALA A 93 -26.02 -7.34 -7.47
C ALA A 93 -24.57 -6.96 -7.77
N GLU A 94 -24.09 -7.34 -8.95
CA GLU A 94 -22.78 -6.90 -9.42
C GLU A 94 -22.85 -5.42 -9.85
N ALA A 95 -21.76 -4.70 -9.63
CA ALA A 95 -21.63 -3.30 -10.02
C ALA A 95 -20.43 -3.17 -10.97
N ALA A 96 -20.69 -2.85 -12.24
CA ALA A 96 -19.66 -2.49 -13.20
C ALA A 96 -19.33 -1.01 -13.03
N LEU A 97 -18.10 -0.69 -12.64
CA LEU A 97 -17.68 0.71 -12.47
C LEU A 97 -17.38 1.31 -13.84
N GLU A 98 -18.11 2.37 -14.19
CA GLU A 98 -18.00 3.03 -15.50
C GLU A 98 -17.07 4.24 -15.45
N LYS A 99 -17.06 4.96 -14.32
CA LYS A 99 -16.25 6.17 -14.15
C LYS A 99 -15.94 6.46 -12.68
N VAL A 100 -14.74 6.96 -12.40
CA VAL A 100 -14.38 7.54 -11.11
C VAL A 100 -13.79 8.93 -11.31
N ASP A 101 -14.45 9.95 -10.79
CA ASP A 101 -13.89 11.30 -10.68
C ASP A 101 -13.28 11.48 -9.28
N VAL A 102 -12.05 11.96 -9.21
CA VAL A 102 -11.44 12.45 -7.98
C VAL A 102 -11.62 13.96 -7.93
N LEU A 103 -12.17 14.46 -6.82
CA LEU A 103 -12.41 15.87 -6.59
C LEU A 103 -11.42 16.39 -5.56
N GLY A 104 -10.65 17.43 -5.90
CA GLY A 104 -9.83 18.21 -4.97
C GLY A 104 -10.52 19.53 -4.66
N ASP A 105 -10.80 19.77 -3.37
CA ASP A 105 -11.51 20.97 -2.89
C ASP A 105 -12.81 21.26 -3.70
N GLY A 106 -13.53 20.18 -4.06
CA GLY A 106 -14.80 20.23 -4.79
C GLY A 106 -14.68 20.29 -6.33
N SER A 107 -13.49 20.44 -6.89
CA SER A 107 -13.26 20.44 -8.35
C SER A 107 -12.65 19.13 -8.82
N ILE A 108 -13.07 18.61 -9.97
CA ILE A 108 -12.48 17.39 -10.54
C ILE A 108 -11.01 17.66 -10.90
N ILE A 109 -10.10 16.87 -10.36
CA ILE A 109 -8.65 16.95 -10.62
C ILE A 109 -8.12 15.75 -11.41
N GLN A 110 -8.85 14.63 -11.41
CA GLN A 110 -8.53 13.42 -12.18
C GLN A 110 -9.84 12.67 -12.46
N SER A 111 -9.93 12.05 -13.63
CA SER A 111 -10.99 11.09 -13.97
C SER A 111 -10.33 9.78 -14.40
N PHE A 112 -10.97 8.66 -14.07
CA PHE A 112 -10.64 7.33 -14.56
C PHE A 112 -11.83 6.79 -15.35
N ASP A 113 -11.58 6.30 -16.56
CA ASP A 113 -12.59 5.57 -17.33
C ASP A 113 -12.67 4.09 -16.93
N SER A 114 -13.62 3.35 -17.50
CA SER A 114 -13.83 1.93 -17.21
C SER A 114 -12.60 1.06 -17.48
N ALA A 115 -11.77 1.40 -18.47
CA ALA A 115 -10.58 0.62 -18.81
C ALA A 115 -9.45 0.86 -17.79
N GLU A 116 -9.24 2.13 -17.40
CA GLU A 116 -8.30 2.47 -16.32
C GLU A 116 -8.73 1.84 -15.00
N ILE A 117 -10.02 1.89 -14.67
CA ILE A 117 -10.57 1.26 -13.48
C ILE A 117 -10.34 -0.25 -13.51
N ALA A 118 -10.62 -0.93 -14.62
CA ALA A 118 -10.39 -2.38 -14.74
C ALA A 118 -8.92 -2.77 -14.56
N GLY A 119 -7.98 -1.87 -14.86
CA GLY A 119 -6.55 -2.05 -14.62
C GLY A 119 -6.08 -1.67 -13.21
N ARG A 120 -6.94 -1.11 -12.35
CA ARG A 120 -6.58 -0.52 -11.04
C ARG A 120 -7.42 -1.01 -9.87
N LEU A 121 -8.62 -1.52 -10.11
CA LEU A 121 -9.55 -1.94 -9.10
C LEU A 121 -9.32 -3.41 -8.75
N GLN A 122 -8.91 -3.69 -7.53
CA GLN A 122 -8.55 -5.03 -7.08
C GLN A 122 -9.56 -5.50 -6.02
N PRO A 123 -10.39 -6.51 -6.33
CA PRO A 123 -11.24 -7.13 -5.31
C PRO A 123 -10.39 -7.65 -4.14
N ALA A 124 -10.87 -7.44 -2.93
CA ALA A 124 -10.14 -7.81 -1.71
C ALA A 124 -9.78 -9.30 -1.73
N GLY A 125 -8.51 -9.61 -1.45
CA GLY A 125 -7.99 -10.98 -1.44
C GLY A 125 -7.61 -11.56 -2.80
N LEU A 126 -7.86 -10.85 -3.90
CA LEU A 126 -7.41 -11.24 -5.25
C LEU A 126 -6.18 -10.43 -5.65
N ARG A 127 -5.39 -10.94 -6.60
CA ARG A 127 -4.27 -10.21 -7.22
C ARG A 127 -4.67 -9.53 -8.53
N GLN A 128 -5.61 -10.11 -9.26
CA GLN A 128 -6.07 -9.59 -10.54
C GLN A 128 -7.04 -8.43 -10.35
N SER A 129 -6.87 -7.39 -11.14
CA SER A 129 -7.81 -6.28 -11.21
C SER A 129 -9.04 -6.64 -12.05
N SER A 130 -10.16 -5.99 -11.75
CA SER A 130 -11.46 -6.16 -12.42
C SER A 130 -12.23 -4.85 -12.37
N GLY A 131 -12.88 -4.45 -13.47
CA GLY A 131 -13.79 -3.29 -13.49
C GLY A 131 -15.15 -3.58 -12.85
N VAL A 132 -15.41 -4.82 -12.44
CA VAL A 132 -16.68 -5.28 -11.87
C VAL A 132 -16.48 -5.69 -10.41
N LEU A 133 -17.30 -5.12 -9.53
CA LEU A 133 -17.44 -5.55 -8.14
C LEU A 133 -18.55 -6.58 -8.01
N ALA A 134 -18.19 -7.76 -7.54
CA ALA A 134 -19.18 -8.76 -7.15
C ALA A 134 -20.07 -8.25 -6.00
N LYS A 135 -21.30 -8.76 -5.93
CA LYS A 135 -22.24 -8.45 -4.85
C LYS A 135 -21.66 -8.73 -3.46
N SER A 136 -21.93 -7.85 -2.50
CA SER A 136 -21.50 -8.00 -1.11
C SER A 136 -19.97 -8.19 -0.94
N THR A 137 -19.17 -7.56 -1.82
CA THR A 137 -17.70 -7.58 -1.75
C THR A 137 -17.11 -6.19 -1.57
N GLN A 138 -15.81 -6.15 -1.29
CA GLN A 138 -15.02 -4.92 -1.21
C GLN A 138 -13.87 -4.99 -2.21
N ALA A 139 -13.45 -3.85 -2.72
CA ALA A 139 -12.30 -3.70 -3.59
C ALA A 139 -11.49 -2.46 -3.22
N LEU A 140 -10.21 -2.49 -3.55
CA LEU A 140 -9.31 -1.33 -3.50
C LEU A 140 -9.15 -0.79 -4.91
N LEU A 141 -9.52 0.46 -5.12
CA LEU A 141 -9.08 1.22 -6.29
C LEU A 141 -7.76 1.91 -5.95
N PHE A 142 -6.68 1.54 -6.62
CA PHE A 142 -5.38 2.20 -6.47
C PHE A 142 -5.37 3.52 -7.26
N VAL A 143 -5.34 4.63 -6.52
CA VAL A 143 -5.45 5.98 -7.05
C VAL A 143 -4.07 6.62 -7.10
N HIS A 144 -3.66 7.05 -8.29
CA HIS A 144 -2.45 7.83 -8.53
C HIS A 144 -2.86 9.12 -9.26
N ILE A 145 -2.65 10.26 -8.60
CA ILE A 145 -2.96 11.59 -9.14
C ILE A 145 -1.65 12.31 -9.42
N ILE A 146 -1.54 12.92 -10.59
CA ILE A 146 -0.41 13.74 -10.98
C ILE A 146 -0.89 15.17 -11.16
N LEU A 147 -0.49 16.05 -10.26
CA LEU A 147 -0.82 17.47 -10.34
C LEU A 147 0.09 18.18 -11.33
N ALA A 148 -0.46 19.18 -12.03
CA ALA A 148 0.34 20.04 -12.89
C ALA A 148 1.46 20.72 -12.09
N ARG A 149 2.60 21.00 -12.75
CA ARG A 149 3.74 21.66 -12.09
C ARG A 149 3.32 22.98 -11.47
N GLY A 150 3.60 23.16 -10.18
CA GLY A 150 3.25 24.36 -9.42
C GLY A 150 1.77 24.48 -9.04
N ALA A 151 0.92 23.50 -9.38
CA ALA A 151 -0.44 23.45 -8.91
C ALA A 151 -0.47 23.28 -7.38
N ALA A 152 -1.42 23.93 -6.73
CA ALA A 152 -1.65 23.73 -5.31
C ALA A 152 -2.14 22.30 -5.06
N VAL A 153 -1.56 21.63 -4.06
CA VAL A 153 -2.11 20.37 -3.54
C VAL A 153 -3.46 20.69 -2.88
N PRO A 154 -4.55 19.95 -3.18
CA PRO A 154 -5.85 20.14 -2.53
C PRO A 154 -5.80 19.94 -1.02
N VAL A 155 -6.67 20.62 -0.26
CA VAL A 155 -6.79 20.40 1.19
C VAL A 155 -7.57 19.12 1.47
N GLN A 156 -8.66 18.92 0.75
CA GLN A 156 -9.50 17.73 0.85
C GLN A 156 -9.68 17.05 -0.50
N LEU A 157 -9.79 15.73 -0.45
CA LEU A 157 -10.19 14.90 -1.58
C LEU A 157 -11.56 14.28 -1.30
N SER A 158 -12.37 14.10 -2.33
CA SER A 158 -13.55 13.24 -2.35
C SER A 158 -13.68 12.57 -3.71
N HIS A 159 -14.61 11.62 -3.83
CA HIS A 159 -14.71 10.76 -5.00
C HIS A 159 -16.14 10.70 -5.47
N ARG A 160 -16.34 10.69 -6.79
CA ARG A 160 -17.63 10.41 -7.41
C ARG A 160 -17.51 9.18 -8.31
N VAL A 161 -18.18 8.10 -7.94
CA VAL A 161 -18.13 6.81 -8.62
C VAL A 161 -19.45 6.59 -9.36
N SER A 162 -19.38 6.40 -10.67
CA SER A 162 -20.50 6.00 -11.51
C SER A 162 -20.40 4.52 -11.83
N ALA A 163 -21.49 3.78 -11.63
CA ALA A 163 -21.55 2.34 -11.83
C ALA A 163 -22.89 1.90 -12.41
N ARG A 164 -22.85 0.79 -13.16
CA ARG A 164 -24.02 0.11 -13.68
C ARG A 164 -24.30 -1.17 -12.88
N VAL A 165 -25.56 -1.35 -12.49
CA VAL A 165 -26.07 -2.51 -11.77
C VAL A 165 -27.22 -3.12 -12.58
N ASP A 166 -26.91 -4.04 -13.50
CA ASP A 166 -27.89 -4.56 -14.47
C ASP A 166 -29.09 -5.27 -13.82
N ALA A 167 -28.88 -5.89 -12.65
CA ALA A 167 -29.93 -6.58 -11.92
C ALA A 167 -30.90 -5.65 -11.16
N ALA A 168 -30.65 -4.33 -11.14
CA ALA A 168 -31.58 -3.36 -10.56
C ALA A 168 -32.81 -3.14 -11.47
N PRO A 169 -33.96 -2.70 -10.92
CA PRO A 169 -35.15 -2.41 -11.72
C PRO A 169 -34.87 -1.40 -12.86
N PRO A 170 -35.60 -1.49 -13.98
CA PRO A 170 -35.48 -0.51 -15.05
C PRO A 170 -35.62 0.93 -14.54
N GLY A 171 -34.68 1.80 -14.92
CA GLY A 171 -34.60 3.18 -14.43
C GLY A 171 -33.77 3.38 -13.15
N HIS A 172 -33.26 2.31 -12.54
CA HIS A 172 -32.41 2.34 -11.34
C HIS A 172 -31.07 1.60 -11.52
N GLN A 173 -30.72 1.28 -12.75
CA GLN A 173 -29.49 0.56 -13.07
C GLN A 173 -28.24 1.45 -13.02
N GLU A 174 -28.41 2.78 -13.13
CA GLU A 174 -27.34 3.75 -12.98
C GLU A 174 -27.21 4.16 -11.52
N VAL A 175 -26.02 3.99 -10.96
CA VAL A 175 -25.67 4.37 -9.59
C VAL A 175 -24.56 5.40 -9.65
N VAL A 176 -24.74 6.54 -8.97
CA VAL A 176 -23.71 7.56 -8.81
C VAL A 176 -23.56 7.87 -7.33
N GLU A 177 -22.42 7.51 -6.76
CA GLU A 177 -22.11 7.74 -5.35
C GLU A 177 -21.01 8.78 -5.20
N THR A 178 -21.20 9.73 -4.29
CA THR A 178 -20.16 10.71 -3.92
C THR A 178 -19.79 10.53 -2.46
N GLY A 179 -18.50 10.38 -2.16
CA GLY A 179 -18.06 10.09 -0.79
C GLY A 179 -16.56 9.85 -0.67
N GLY A 180 -16.19 9.13 0.39
CA GLY A 180 -14.80 8.93 0.80
C GLY A 180 -14.02 10.23 0.99
N PRO A 181 -14.55 11.22 1.73
CA PRO A 181 -13.81 12.45 2.00
C PRO A 181 -12.56 12.15 2.82
N VAL A 182 -11.44 12.77 2.47
CA VAL A 182 -10.19 12.66 3.22
C VAL A 182 -9.43 13.97 3.16
N THR A 183 -8.87 14.39 4.29
CA THR A 183 -7.96 15.53 4.34
C THR A 183 -6.57 15.06 3.94
N VAL A 184 -5.95 15.72 2.96
CA VAL A 184 -4.59 15.41 2.51
C VAL A 184 -3.62 15.64 3.67
N ASP A 185 -2.76 14.66 3.95
CA ASP A 185 -1.76 14.77 4.99
C ASP A 185 -0.63 15.72 4.53
N ARG A 186 -0.44 16.79 5.30
CA ARG A 186 0.52 17.87 5.03
C ARG A 186 1.85 17.70 5.77
N ARG A 187 2.11 16.55 6.38
CA ARG A 187 3.40 16.28 7.01
C ARG A 187 4.53 16.43 5.97
N PRO A 188 5.70 16.94 6.35
CA PRO A 188 6.84 16.98 5.45
C PRO A 188 7.25 15.57 4.98
N VAL A 189 7.52 15.44 3.69
CA VAL A 189 8.14 14.25 3.10
C VAL A 189 9.59 14.18 3.55
N ILE A 190 10.04 12.99 3.98
CA ILE A 190 11.43 12.85 4.41
C ILE A 190 12.36 12.92 3.21
N ARG A 191 13.40 13.74 3.36
CA ARG A 191 14.51 13.82 2.43
C ARG A 191 15.60 12.87 2.88
N ILE A 192 16.05 12.03 1.96
CA ILE A 192 17.05 11.00 2.22
C ILE A 192 18.20 11.11 1.22
N GLY A 193 19.33 10.53 1.56
CA GLY A 193 20.41 10.28 0.62
C GLY A 193 20.17 9.05 -0.25
N PRO A 194 21.08 8.77 -1.19
CA PRO A 194 20.99 7.57 -1.99
C PRO A 194 21.32 6.32 -1.14
N PRO A 195 20.58 5.19 -1.31
CA PRO A 195 20.86 3.94 -0.60
C PRO A 195 22.02 3.14 -1.22
N LEU A 196 22.50 3.57 -2.40
CA LEU A 196 23.55 2.94 -3.21
C LEU A 196 24.47 4.03 -3.80
N GLN A 197 25.60 3.64 -4.40
CA GLN A 197 26.52 4.56 -5.09
C GLN A 197 26.93 4.02 -6.46
N GLY A 198 27.02 4.89 -7.45
CA GLY A 198 27.42 4.53 -8.82
C GLY A 198 26.28 4.75 -9.82
N GLU A 199 26.34 4.04 -10.94
CA GLU A 199 25.47 4.25 -12.10
C GLU A 199 24.79 2.97 -12.58
N GLY A 200 23.82 3.13 -13.49
CA GLY A 200 23.12 2.03 -14.13
C GLY A 200 22.04 1.41 -13.25
N TYR A 201 21.55 2.13 -12.23
CA TYR A 201 20.51 1.62 -11.35
C TYR A 201 19.14 1.78 -11.98
N VAL A 202 18.36 0.70 -12.04
CA VAL A 202 16.95 0.74 -12.46
C VAL A 202 16.09 0.91 -11.22
N SER A 203 15.23 1.92 -11.22
CA SER A 203 14.15 2.08 -10.23
C SER A 203 13.02 1.12 -10.61
N ALA A 204 13.13 -0.16 -10.27
CA ALA A 204 12.15 -1.18 -10.64
C ALA A 204 11.03 -1.29 -9.59
N ASP A 205 9.83 -1.58 -10.08
CA ASP A 205 8.61 -1.69 -9.28
C ASP A 205 8.39 -0.49 -8.34
N SER A 206 8.88 0.68 -8.74
CA SER A 206 8.81 1.88 -7.94
C SER A 206 7.44 2.55 -8.10
N CYS A 207 7.29 3.70 -7.47
CA CYS A 207 6.08 4.48 -7.57
C CYS A 207 5.77 4.83 -9.05
N CYS A 208 4.51 4.78 -9.48
CA CYS A 208 3.32 4.69 -8.62
C CYS A 208 2.21 3.76 -9.13
N ASP A 209 2.42 3.15 -10.29
CA ASP A 209 1.43 2.26 -10.91
C ASP A 209 1.92 0.81 -10.99
N ALA A 210 3.17 0.54 -10.56
CA ALA A 210 3.77 -0.78 -10.54
C ALA A 210 2.94 -1.76 -9.69
N THR A 211 2.57 -2.90 -10.27
CA THR A 211 1.60 -3.80 -9.64
C THR A 211 2.16 -4.61 -8.48
N ARG A 212 3.47 -4.88 -8.45
CA ARG A 212 4.08 -5.79 -7.46
C ARG A 212 4.13 -5.16 -6.06
N HIS A 213 4.59 -3.91 -5.95
CA HIS A 213 4.72 -3.18 -4.69
C HIS A 213 3.51 -2.32 -4.33
N THR A 214 3.12 -1.38 -5.22
CA THR A 214 2.11 -0.35 -4.90
C THR A 214 0.74 -0.94 -4.57
N ARG A 215 0.53 -2.21 -4.93
CA ARG A 215 -0.72 -2.98 -4.72
C ARG A 215 -0.59 -4.14 -3.74
N ALA A 216 0.49 -4.20 -2.97
CA ALA A 216 0.73 -5.22 -1.96
C ALA A 216 -0.09 -4.96 -0.68
N ALA A 217 -1.41 -5.10 -0.77
CA ALA A 217 -2.34 -5.00 0.35
C ALA A 217 -2.30 -6.27 1.22
N LEU A 218 -1.83 -6.14 2.45
CA LEU A 218 -1.60 -7.25 3.38
C LEU A 218 -2.50 -7.14 4.63
N PRO A 219 -3.40 -8.10 4.88
CA PRO A 219 -4.15 -8.16 6.13
C PRO A 219 -3.26 -8.70 7.24
N VAL A 220 -2.83 -7.83 8.16
CA VAL A 220 -1.98 -8.18 9.31
C VAL A 220 -2.59 -7.62 10.58
N ASN A 221 -2.77 -8.48 11.58
CA ASN A 221 -3.30 -8.13 12.90
C ASN A 221 -4.67 -7.40 12.85
N GLY A 222 -5.55 -7.80 11.92
CA GLY A 222 -6.91 -7.26 11.82
C GLY A 222 -7.06 -5.96 11.02
N ARG A 223 -5.97 -5.48 10.40
CA ARG A 223 -5.97 -4.32 9.50
C ARG A 223 -5.26 -4.66 8.18
N VAL A 224 -5.72 -4.05 7.09
CA VAL A 224 -5.01 -4.09 5.81
C VAL A 224 -3.97 -2.97 5.76
N TRP A 225 -2.74 -3.35 5.43
CA TRP A 225 -1.57 -2.48 5.34
C TRP A 225 -0.99 -2.52 3.93
N ILE A 226 -0.36 -1.42 3.51
CA ILE A 226 0.37 -1.34 2.24
C ILE A 226 1.74 -0.74 2.53
N ALA A 227 2.61 -1.56 3.12
CA ALA A 227 3.96 -1.16 3.50
C ALA A 227 4.82 -0.78 2.28
N GLN A 228 4.61 -1.47 1.16
CA GLN A 228 5.37 -1.30 -0.07
C GLN A 228 4.83 -0.19 -0.99
N ARG A 229 3.95 0.70 -0.51
CA ARG A 229 3.30 1.75 -1.35
C ARG A 229 4.30 2.59 -2.15
N PHE A 230 5.47 2.84 -1.57
CA PHE A 230 6.57 3.61 -2.17
C PHE A 230 7.88 2.82 -2.20
N ALA A 231 7.82 1.49 -2.10
CA ALA A 231 9.00 0.65 -2.21
C ALA A 231 9.62 0.74 -3.61
N VAL A 232 10.91 0.41 -3.70
CA VAL A 232 11.65 0.28 -4.94
C VAL A 232 12.56 -0.93 -4.84
N ASP A 233 12.63 -1.70 -5.91
CA ASP A 233 13.67 -2.69 -6.10
C ASP A 233 14.75 -2.05 -6.96
N TRP A 234 15.89 -1.73 -6.34
CA TRP A 234 17.05 -1.28 -7.09
C TRP A 234 17.72 -2.47 -7.73
N GLU A 235 17.78 -2.44 -9.05
CA GLU A 235 18.49 -3.37 -9.92
C GLU A 235 19.65 -2.63 -10.59
N GLN A 236 20.67 -3.34 -11.10
CA GLN A 236 21.80 -2.69 -11.77
C GLN A 236 22.09 -3.29 -13.13
N LEU A 237 22.28 -2.42 -14.11
CA LEU A 237 22.72 -2.77 -15.45
C LEU A 237 24.25 -2.71 -15.53
N ASP A 238 24.84 -3.67 -16.24
CA ASP A 238 26.23 -3.57 -16.68
C ASP A 238 26.38 -2.58 -17.86
N LYS A 239 27.62 -2.41 -18.32
CA LYS A 239 27.97 -1.52 -19.44
C LYS A 239 27.30 -1.91 -20.78
N ASP A 240 26.83 -3.15 -20.91
CA ASP A 240 26.15 -3.67 -22.09
C ASP A 240 24.63 -3.76 -21.86
N HIS A 241 24.14 -3.06 -20.82
CA HIS A 241 22.74 -2.99 -20.38
C HIS A 241 22.14 -4.33 -19.97
N ARG A 242 22.94 -5.28 -19.48
CA ARG A 242 22.41 -6.53 -18.92
C ARG A 242 22.24 -6.42 -17.41
N ILE A 243 21.15 -7.04 -16.91
CA ILE A 243 20.89 -7.19 -15.47
C ILE A 243 21.92 -8.16 -14.86
N TYR A 244 22.22 -9.25 -15.58
CA TYR A 244 23.25 -10.21 -15.20
C TYR A 244 24.05 -10.70 -16.42
N SER A 245 25.27 -11.14 -16.14
CA SER A 245 26.19 -11.73 -17.12
C SER A 245 26.76 -13.04 -16.55
N GLY A 246 26.29 -14.18 -17.06
CA GLY A 246 26.67 -15.52 -16.57
C GLY A 246 25.47 -16.45 -16.41
N PRO A 247 25.62 -17.57 -15.66
CA PRO A 247 24.50 -18.46 -15.35
C PRO A 247 23.42 -17.75 -14.55
N ARG A 248 22.16 -17.81 -15.00
CA ARG A 248 21.03 -17.11 -14.37
C ARG A 248 20.81 -17.53 -12.91
N GLU A 249 21.09 -18.78 -12.59
CA GLU A 249 20.83 -19.38 -11.28
C GLU A 249 21.90 -19.06 -10.23
N LYS A 250 22.89 -18.22 -10.57
CA LYS A 250 23.95 -17.79 -9.67
C LYS A 250 23.76 -16.32 -9.28
N PRO A 251 23.59 -15.99 -8.00
CA PRO A 251 23.50 -14.60 -7.55
C PRO A 251 24.68 -13.75 -8.02
N GLU A 252 25.89 -14.31 -8.06
CA GLU A 252 27.11 -13.61 -8.46
C GLU A 252 27.14 -13.20 -9.94
N SER A 253 26.22 -13.71 -10.77
CA SER A 253 26.08 -13.28 -12.16
C SER A 253 25.44 -11.90 -12.28
N TYR A 254 24.66 -11.46 -11.27
CA TYR A 254 23.87 -10.22 -11.32
C TYR A 254 24.73 -9.03 -10.95
N THR A 255 24.62 -7.96 -11.72
CA THR A 255 25.53 -6.80 -11.61
C THR A 255 25.44 -6.13 -10.23
N ILE A 256 24.26 -6.15 -9.61
CA ILE A 256 24.05 -5.52 -8.30
C ILE A 256 24.49 -6.39 -7.12
N PHE A 257 24.62 -7.71 -7.29
CA PHE A 257 24.98 -8.60 -6.20
C PHE A 257 26.33 -8.21 -5.60
N GLY A 258 26.38 -8.02 -4.28
CA GLY A 258 27.58 -7.61 -3.56
C GLY A 258 27.82 -6.09 -3.55
N LYS A 259 26.93 -5.28 -4.11
CA LYS A 259 27.01 -3.82 -3.96
C LYS A 259 26.79 -3.40 -2.51
N ALA A 260 27.50 -2.36 -2.08
CA ALA A 260 27.36 -1.84 -0.73
C ALA A 260 26.05 -1.05 -0.60
N ALA A 261 25.16 -1.49 0.28
CA ALA A 261 24.01 -0.71 0.72
C ALA A 261 24.45 0.25 1.83
N ILE A 262 24.10 1.53 1.70
CA ILE A 262 24.56 2.61 2.58
C ILE A 262 23.40 3.30 3.30
N ALA A 263 23.66 3.75 4.53
CA ALA A 263 22.71 4.49 5.34
C ALA A 263 22.29 5.79 4.61
N VAL A 264 20.99 5.98 4.43
CA VAL A 264 20.45 7.14 3.70
C VAL A 264 20.40 8.42 4.54
N SER A 265 20.56 8.30 5.86
CA SER A 265 20.58 9.40 6.83
C SER A 265 21.41 8.98 8.05
N ASP A 266 21.79 9.97 8.86
CA ASP A 266 22.10 9.70 10.26
C ASP A 266 20.87 9.11 10.94
N ALA A 267 21.04 8.00 11.63
CA ALA A 267 19.93 7.20 12.14
C ALA A 267 20.34 6.28 13.29
N THR A 268 19.36 5.67 13.95
CA THR A 268 19.57 4.55 14.87
C THR A 268 19.07 3.27 14.24
N VAL A 269 19.82 2.18 14.33
CA VAL A 269 19.38 0.87 13.83
C VAL A 269 18.25 0.36 14.72
N ALA A 270 17.05 0.19 14.16
CA ALA A 270 15.88 -0.31 14.86
C ALA A 270 15.89 -1.83 15.00
N SER A 271 16.18 -2.54 13.90
CA SER A 271 16.28 -4.00 13.88
C SER A 271 17.25 -4.48 12.80
N VAL A 272 17.73 -5.71 12.99
CA VAL A 272 18.60 -6.43 12.06
C VAL A 272 18.15 -7.88 12.02
N THR A 273 18.00 -8.43 10.82
CA THR A 273 17.85 -9.87 10.54
C THR A 273 19.04 -10.30 9.68
N ASP A 274 19.75 -11.35 10.08
CA ASP A 274 20.91 -11.85 9.33
C ASP A 274 21.02 -13.39 9.43
N GLY A 275 21.77 -13.99 8.51
CA GLY A 275 22.06 -15.43 8.44
C GLY A 275 21.08 -16.26 7.61
N LEU A 276 20.05 -15.66 7.01
CA LEU A 276 19.15 -16.33 6.07
C LEU A 276 19.85 -16.60 4.74
N PRO A 277 19.73 -17.81 4.17
CA PRO A 277 20.46 -18.20 2.97
C PRO A 277 20.03 -17.40 1.74
N GLU A 278 20.93 -17.34 0.77
CA GLU A 278 20.62 -16.84 -0.57
C GLU A 278 19.62 -17.74 -1.29
N GLN A 279 18.69 -17.14 -2.03
CA GLN A 279 17.82 -17.88 -2.94
C GLN A 279 18.53 -18.18 -4.26
N THR A 280 18.04 -19.21 -4.95
CA THR A 280 18.44 -19.46 -6.34
C THR A 280 17.63 -18.57 -7.28
N PRO A 281 18.25 -17.64 -8.01
CA PRO A 281 17.51 -16.76 -8.90
C PRO A 281 16.74 -17.53 -9.99
N GLY A 282 15.61 -16.96 -10.42
CA GLY A 282 14.67 -17.59 -11.35
C GLY A 282 13.78 -18.68 -10.74
N LYS A 283 13.88 -18.94 -9.44
CA LYS A 283 13.00 -19.87 -8.71
C LYS A 283 12.28 -19.13 -7.59
N PHE A 284 10.95 -19.28 -7.56
CA PHE A 284 10.17 -18.78 -6.43
C PHE A 284 10.56 -19.53 -5.15
N PRO A 285 10.90 -18.80 -4.08
CA PRO A 285 11.12 -19.43 -2.79
C PRO A 285 9.84 -20.11 -2.30
N THR A 286 10.00 -21.26 -1.64
CA THR A 286 8.90 -22.00 -1.02
C THR A 286 9.05 -21.97 0.50
N ASP A 287 7.92 -22.04 1.21
CA ASP A 287 7.89 -22.19 2.67
C ASP A 287 8.57 -21.05 3.46
N ILE A 288 8.59 -19.84 2.90
CA ILE A 288 9.03 -18.64 3.61
C ILE A 288 7.95 -18.17 4.57
N SER A 289 8.29 -18.12 5.86
CA SER A 289 7.43 -17.53 6.88
C SER A 289 7.38 -16.00 6.73
N PRO A 290 6.29 -15.35 7.19
CA PRO A 290 6.17 -13.89 7.06
C PRO A 290 7.34 -13.09 7.66
N ASP A 291 7.93 -13.56 8.75
CA ASP A 291 9.09 -12.95 9.42
C ASP A 291 10.42 -13.14 8.66
N ALA A 292 10.48 -14.07 7.73
CA ALA A 292 11.63 -14.31 6.85
C ALA A 292 11.44 -13.72 5.44
N ALA A 293 10.29 -13.09 5.16
CA ALA A 293 9.93 -12.59 3.83
C ALA A 293 10.93 -11.54 3.31
N ASP A 294 11.41 -10.64 4.18
CA ASP A 294 12.38 -9.61 3.82
C ASP A 294 13.82 -10.16 3.69
N GLY A 295 14.06 -11.41 4.09
CA GLY A 295 15.40 -11.98 4.11
C GLY A 295 16.30 -11.32 5.16
N ASN A 296 17.60 -11.26 4.88
CA ASN A 296 18.51 -10.48 5.70
C ASN A 296 18.22 -9.00 5.47
N ALA A 297 18.01 -8.26 6.55
CA ALA A 297 17.51 -6.89 6.46
C ALA A 297 18.03 -6.00 7.59
N VAL A 298 18.09 -4.71 7.31
CA VAL A 298 18.36 -3.64 8.28
C VAL A 298 17.19 -2.66 8.23
N ILE A 299 16.62 -2.34 9.40
CA ILE A 299 15.65 -1.26 9.53
C ILE A 299 16.30 -0.13 10.34
N LEU A 300 16.31 1.07 9.78
CA LEU A 300 16.78 2.28 10.47
C LEU A 300 15.59 3.12 10.96
N ASP A 301 15.68 3.62 12.19
CA ASP A 301 14.80 4.66 12.74
C ASP A 301 15.36 6.03 12.36
N LEU A 302 14.59 6.77 11.56
CA LEU A 302 14.92 8.10 11.05
C LEU A 302 14.33 9.22 11.92
N GLY A 303 13.65 8.88 13.02
CA GLY A 303 12.88 9.81 13.84
C GLY A 303 11.47 10.09 13.29
N ASP A 304 10.64 10.76 14.09
CA ASP A 304 9.27 11.17 13.72
C ASP A 304 8.38 10.04 13.18
N HIS A 305 8.50 8.83 13.73
CA HIS A 305 7.80 7.64 13.26
C HIS A 305 8.09 7.29 11.79
N ARG A 306 9.32 7.55 11.31
CA ARG A 306 9.77 7.17 9.97
C ARG A 306 10.86 6.13 10.08
N TYR A 307 10.68 5.02 9.38
CA TYR A 307 11.63 3.91 9.35
C TYR A 307 11.99 3.61 7.91
N CYS A 308 13.25 3.30 7.59
CA CYS A 308 13.60 2.79 6.27
C CYS A 308 14.17 1.38 6.36
N MET A 309 13.77 0.52 5.42
CA MET A 309 14.20 -0.87 5.35
C MET A 309 15.10 -1.09 4.14
N TYR A 310 16.14 -1.90 4.36
CA TYR A 310 17.01 -2.47 3.35
C TYR A 310 16.84 -3.98 3.45
N ALA A 311 16.29 -4.63 2.42
CA ALA A 311 15.97 -6.06 2.46
C ALA A 311 16.82 -6.87 1.46
N HIS A 312 16.64 -8.19 1.48
CA HIS A 312 17.30 -9.15 0.59
C HIS A 312 18.83 -9.10 0.64
N MET A 313 19.42 -8.70 1.77
CA MET A 313 20.87 -8.53 1.92
C MET A 313 21.60 -9.89 1.94
N GLN A 314 22.91 -9.87 1.72
CA GLN A 314 23.73 -11.09 1.77
C GLN A 314 23.89 -11.62 3.20
N PRO A 315 23.78 -12.93 3.43
CA PRO A 315 24.00 -13.52 4.75
C PRO A 315 25.40 -13.25 5.27
N GLY A 316 25.49 -12.77 6.51
CA GLY A 316 26.75 -12.45 7.19
C GLY A 316 27.43 -11.17 6.71
N SER A 317 26.78 -10.39 5.83
CA SER A 317 27.35 -9.15 5.30
C SER A 317 27.01 -7.91 6.14
N ILE A 318 26.00 -7.99 7.01
CA ILE A 318 25.51 -6.86 7.79
C ILE A 318 26.54 -6.48 8.87
N ARG A 319 26.91 -5.20 8.90
CA ARG A 319 28.02 -4.64 9.70
C ARG A 319 27.56 -3.90 10.95
N VAL A 320 26.25 -3.81 11.16
CA VAL A 320 25.62 -3.04 12.24
C VAL A 320 24.74 -3.95 13.09
N ARG A 321 24.40 -3.48 14.28
CA ARG A 321 23.53 -4.17 15.24
C ARG A 321 22.39 -3.25 15.66
N ALA A 322 21.30 -3.85 16.13
CA ALA A 322 20.20 -3.09 16.72
C ALA A 322 20.74 -2.14 17.80
N ARG A 323 20.24 -0.89 17.78
CA ARG A 323 20.62 0.26 18.61
C ARG A 323 21.95 0.95 18.25
N ASP A 324 22.69 0.48 17.25
CA ASP A 324 23.84 1.22 16.75
C ASP A 324 23.38 2.56 16.17
N LYS A 325 24.22 3.60 16.31
CA LYS A 325 24.07 4.84 15.56
C LYS A 325 24.86 4.73 14.27
N VAL A 326 24.26 5.12 13.17
CA VAL A 326 24.89 5.16 11.86
C VAL A 326 24.91 6.58 11.33
N HIS A 327 25.92 6.90 10.53
CA HIS A 327 25.97 8.15 9.78
C HIS A 327 25.59 7.92 8.33
N ARG A 328 25.01 8.94 7.69
CA ARG A 328 24.71 8.90 6.25
C ARG A 328 25.95 8.46 5.45
N GLY A 329 25.74 7.56 4.49
CA GLY A 329 26.81 6.98 3.67
C GLY A 329 27.56 5.82 4.31
N GLN A 330 27.35 5.53 5.59
CA GLN A 330 27.93 4.36 6.24
C GLN A 330 27.42 3.07 5.60
N VAL A 331 28.33 2.16 5.26
CA VAL A 331 27.98 0.83 4.73
C VAL A 331 27.28 0.01 5.81
N LEU A 332 26.06 -0.44 5.51
CA LEU A 332 25.24 -1.28 6.37
C LEU A 332 25.50 -2.77 6.12
N GLY A 333 25.72 -3.15 4.86
CA GLY A 333 25.98 -4.50 4.41
C GLY A 333 26.00 -4.58 2.88
N LEU A 334 25.83 -5.77 2.32
CA LEU A 334 25.89 -5.99 0.87
C LEU A 334 24.54 -6.45 0.31
N VAL A 335 24.21 -6.01 -0.90
CA VAL A 335 23.03 -6.44 -1.66
C VAL A 335 23.14 -7.93 -1.98
N GLY A 336 22.11 -8.70 -1.67
CA GLY A 336 22.04 -10.15 -1.87
C GLY A 336 20.78 -10.56 -2.63
N ASN A 337 20.27 -11.74 -2.27
CA ASN A 337 19.07 -12.36 -2.82
C ASN A 337 18.38 -13.28 -1.77
N SER A 338 18.46 -12.94 -0.49
CA SER A 338 17.84 -13.70 0.59
C SER A 338 16.34 -13.38 0.75
N GLY A 339 15.59 -14.22 1.46
CA GLY A 339 14.16 -13.98 1.70
C GLY A 339 13.28 -14.31 0.49
N ASN A 340 12.14 -13.64 0.35
CA ASN A 340 11.18 -13.85 -0.74
C ASN A 340 11.61 -13.10 -2.02
N SER A 341 12.78 -13.46 -2.54
CA SER A 341 13.37 -12.85 -3.73
C SER A 341 13.61 -13.89 -4.83
N ILE A 342 13.42 -13.47 -6.10
CA ILE A 342 13.66 -14.28 -7.29
C ILE A 342 14.88 -13.85 -8.10
N ALA A 343 15.48 -12.70 -7.79
CA ALA A 343 16.67 -12.16 -8.43
C ALA A 343 17.38 -11.17 -7.49
N PRO A 344 18.72 -11.10 -7.47
CA PRO A 344 19.45 -10.15 -6.64
C PRO A 344 19.06 -8.69 -6.91
N HIS A 345 18.56 -8.00 -5.89
CA HIS A 345 18.21 -6.57 -5.92
C HIS A 345 18.29 -6.00 -4.50
N LEU A 346 18.30 -4.67 -4.37
CA LEU A 346 18.07 -4.01 -3.09
C LEU A 346 16.63 -3.51 -3.03
N HIS A 347 15.79 -4.20 -2.26
CA HIS A 347 14.49 -3.68 -1.88
C HIS A 347 14.66 -2.59 -0.81
N PHE A 348 14.14 -1.40 -1.10
CA PHE A 348 14.20 -0.23 -0.23
C PHE A 348 12.82 0.40 -0.08
N GLN A 349 12.43 0.73 1.15
CA GLN A 349 11.19 1.45 1.43
C GLN A 349 11.28 2.31 2.69
N VAL A 350 10.40 3.31 2.79
CA VAL A 350 10.16 4.10 4.01
C VAL A 350 8.76 3.80 4.53
N MET A 351 8.63 3.66 5.85
CA MET A 351 7.44 3.17 6.56
C MET A 351 7.12 4.04 7.77
N ASP A 352 5.85 4.03 8.22
CA ASP A 352 5.38 4.74 9.42
C ASP A 352 5.58 3.98 10.75
N SER A 353 6.08 2.74 10.68
CA SER A 353 6.39 1.90 11.83
C SER A 353 7.55 0.95 11.48
N PRO A 354 8.25 0.36 12.46
CA PRO A 354 9.36 -0.56 12.19
C PRO A 354 8.91 -1.94 11.72
N SER A 355 7.60 -2.20 11.58
CA SER A 355 7.10 -3.47 11.04
C SER A 355 7.03 -3.42 9.52
N SER A 356 7.78 -4.29 8.84
CA SER A 356 7.80 -4.38 7.38
C SER A 356 6.47 -4.82 6.75
N LEU A 357 5.61 -5.50 7.51
CA LEU A 357 4.31 -5.98 7.04
C LEU A 357 3.12 -5.20 7.62
N ALA A 358 3.23 -4.70 8.85
CA ALA A 358 2.17 -3.97 9.55
C ALA A 358 2.49 -2.47 9.68
N SER A 359 2.74 -1.84 8.54
CA SER A 359 2.99 -0.41 8.41
C SER A 359 2.42 0.13 7.09
N ASN A 360 2.27 1.44 7.00
CA ASN A 360 2.05 2.11 5.74
C ASN A 360 3.38 2.59 5.15
N GLY A 361 3.55 2.35 3.85
CA GLY A 361 4.60 2.98 3.08
C GLY A 361 4.40 4.50 3.07
N LEU A 362 5.48 5.23 3.33
CA LEU A 362 5.55 6.69 3.28
C LEU A 362 6.34 7.13 2.03
N PRO A 363 5.95 8.22 1.36
CA PRO A 363 6.77 8.77 0.31
C PRO A 363 8.07 9.32 0.88
N TYR A 364 9.10 9.36 0.05
CA TYR A 364 10.40 9.95 0.36
C TYR A 364 10.97 10.64 -0.87
N GLU A 365 11.92 11.54 -0.65
CA GLU A 365 12.62 12.26 -1.71
C GLU A 365 14.13 12.02 -1.60
N ILE A 366 14.77 11.56 -2.67
CA ILE A 366 16.23 11.49 -2.74
C ILE A 366 16.75 12.90 -3.07
N ASP A 367 17.72 13.37 -2.29
CA ASP A 367 18.22 14.73 -2.40
C ASP A 367 18.98 15.01 -3.69
N ASN A 368 19.66 14.02 -4.26
CA ASN A 368 20.40 14.16 -5.51
C ASN A 368 20.59 12.82 -6.24
N PHE A 369 20.19 12.78 -7.51
CA PHE A 369 20.50 11.71 -8.46
C PHE A 369 20.46 12.24 -9.89
N GLN A 370 20.98 11.48 -10.85
CA GLN A 370 20.92 11.82 -12.27
C GLN A 370 20.07 10.80 -13.01
N VAL A 371 19.13 11.26 -13.83
CA VAL A 371 18.37 10.38 -14.74
C VAL A 371 19.14 10.24 -16.04
N THR A 372 19.64 9.04 -16.30
CA THR A 372 20.47 8.71 -17.47
C THR A 372 19.68 8.00 -18.57
N GLY A 373 18.54 7.38 -18.23
CA GLY A 373 17.70 6.69 -19.18
C GLY A 373 16.34 6.28 -18.62
N LYS A 374 15.55 5.63 -19.45
CA LYS A 374 14.28 5.01 -19.09
C LYS A 374 14.13 3.67 -19.81
N THR A 375 13.67 2.64 -19.11
CA THR A 375 13.33 1.36 -19.74
C THR A 375 11.96 1.46 -20.45
N PRO A 376 11.64 0.58 -21.41
CA PRO A 376 10.33 0.53 -22.04
C PRO A 376 9.17 0.15 -21.10
N GLY A 377 9.44 -0.31 -19.89
CA GLY A 377 8.43 -0.80 -18.95
C GLY A 377 8.85 -2.10 -18.25
N THR A 378 8.08 -2.49 -17.23
CA THR A 378 8.28 -3.73 -16.46
C THR A 378 8.29 -4.98 -17.33
N GLU A 379 7.44 -5.07 -18.36
CA GLU A 379 7.41 -6.24 -19.26
C GLU A 379 8.74 -6.42 -20.02
N ALA A 380 9.33 -5.32 -20.51
CA ALA A 380 10.62 -5.37 -21.19
C ALA A 380 11.76 -5.68 -20.21
N PHE A 381 11.66 -5.18 -18.98
CA PHE A 381 12.60 -5.52 -17.89
C PHE A 381 12.53 -7.02 -17.56
N ASP A 382 11.33 -7.55 -17.34
CA ASP A 382 11.08 -8.98 -17.05
C ASP A 382 11.56 -9.88 -18.19
N GLU A 383 11.36 -9.48 -19.45
CA GLU A 383 11.85 -10.23 -20.61
C GLU A 383 13.39 -10.23 -20.67
N ALA A 384 14.02 -9.09 -20.42
CA ALA A 384 15.47 -8.97 -20.40
C ALA A 384 16.08 -9.82 -19.28
N GLU A 385 15.48 -9.81 -18.08
CA GLU A 385 15.88 -10.65 -16.97
C GLU A 385 15.67 -12.13 -17.27
N ALA A 386 14.51 -12.53 -17.81
CA ALA A 386 14.25 -13.93 -18.11
C ALA A 386 15.25 -14.53 -19.13
N LYS A 387 15.76 -13.71 -20.06
CA LYS A 387 16.62 -14.12 -21.18
C LYS A 387 18.11 -13.78 -21.00
N GLY A 388 18.48 -12.96 -20.00
CA GLY A 388 19.83 -12.41 -19.88
C GLY A 388 20.22 -11.51 -21.06
N ALA A 389 19.21 -10.91 -21.72
CA ALA A 389 19.40 -10.05 -22.87
C ALA A 389 19.67 -8.60 -22.43
N PRO A 390 20.39 -7.79 -23.24
CA PRO A 390 20.47 -6.36 -23.01
C PRO A 390 19.08 -5.72 -22.95
N LEU A 391 18.83 -4.94 -21.90
CA LEU A 391 17.64 -4.12 -21.79
C LEU A 391 17.80 -2.89 -22.71
N THR A 392 16.77 -2.64 -23.52
CA THR A 392 16.74 -1.41 -24.32
C THR A 392 16.57 -0.23 -23.38
N ILE A 393 17.43 0.78 -23.48
CA ILE A 393 17.33 2.01 -22.67
C ILE A 393 17.09 3.17 -23.61
N VAL A 394 16.05 3.96 -23.34
CA VAL A 394 15.81 5.25 -23.99
C VAL A 394 16.63 6.29 -23.23
N PRO A 395 17.71 6.84 -23.82
CA PRO A 395 18.57 7.78 -23.12
C PRO A 395 17.80 9.03 -22.69
N GLN A 396 18.09 9.51 -21.49
CA GLN A 396 17.63 10.81 -21.00
C GLN A 396 18.84 11.73 -20.89
N ALA A 397 18.63 13.03 -21.01
CA ALA A 397 19.71 14.02 -20.99
C ALA A 397 20.27 14.21 -19.58
N GLY A 398 20.91 13.18 -18.99
CA GLY A 398 21.68 13.20 -17.74
C GLY A 398 21.16 14.16 -16.67
N GLN A 399 19.85 14.23 -16.48
CA GLN A 399 19.23 15.37 -15.81
C GLN A 399 19.47 15.20 -14.32
N ALA A 400 20.15 16.17 -13.70
CA ALA A 400 20.24 16.24 -12.26
C ALA A 400 18.84 16.50 -11.68
N VAL A 401 18.41 15.60 -10.81
CA VAL A 401 17.15 15.69 -10.08
C VAL A 401 17.49 15.82 -8.60
N HIS A 402 16.84 16.79 -7.98
CA HIS A 402 16.99 17.07 -6.57
C HIS A 402 15.64 16.94 -5.89
N ASN A 403 15.65 16.41 -4.68
CA ASN A 403 14.50 16.46 -3.78
C ASN A 403 13.24 15.85 -4.40
N ALA A 404 13.39 14.64 -4.97
CA ALA A 404 12.30 13.95 -5.63
C ALA A 404 12.41 12.43 -5.46
N LEU A 405 11.28 11.74 -5.59
CA LEU A 405 11.22 10.29 -5.70
C LEU A 405 11.56 9.86 -7.15
N PRO A 406 12.54 8.96 -7.38
CA PRO A 406 12.79 8.39 -8.71
C PRO A 406 11.60 7.53 -9.15
N LEU A 407 10.85 8.00 -10.16
CA LEU A 407 9.69 7.27 -10.67
C LEU A 407 10.10 5.95 -11.34
N ASP A 408 9.14 5.04 -11.43
CA ASP A 408 9.32 3.69 -11.97
C ASP A 408 9.98 3.67 -13.36
N GLN A 409 10.82 2.66 -13.56
CA GLN A 409 11.55 2.35 -14.79
C GLN A 409 12.58 3.40 -15.24
N LEU A 410 12.96 4.34 -14.37
CA LEU A 410 14.11 5.20 -14.63
C LEU A 410 15.43 4.47 -14.41
N VAL A 411 16.38 4.71 -15.31
CA VAL A 411 17.79 4.39 -15.10
C VAL A 411 18.47 5.62 -14.54
N ILE A 412 19.12 5.47 -13.39
CA ILE A 412 19.72 6.57 -12.66
C ILE A 412 21.16 6.31 -12.24
N ALA A 413 21.86 7.39 -11.94
CA ALA A 413 23.14 7.39 -11.26
C ALA A 413 23.05 8.16 -9.95
N PHE A 414 23.62 7.57 -8.90
CA PHE A 414 23.85 8.20 -7.62
C PHE A 414 25.27 8.74 -7.58
N PRO A 415 25.46 10.06 -7.72
CA PRO A 415 26.78 10.66 -7.66
C PRO A 415 27.41 10.41 -6.29
N SER A 416 28.74 10.27 -6.26
CA SER A 416 29.47 10.07 -5.01
C SER A 416 29.12 11.17 -4.02
N ILE A 417 28.86 10.77 -2.77
CA ILE A 417 28.69 11.71 -1.67
C ILE A 417 30.02 12.46 -1.52
N ALA A 418 30.01 13.78 -1.72
CA ALA A 418 31.19 14.60 -1.42
C ALA A 418 31.51 14.41 0.07
N GLN A 419 32.74 13.95 0.36
CA GLN A 419 33.22 13.70 1.72
C GLN A 419 33.33 14.98 2.54
#